data_AF-A0A379SGQ1-F1
#
_entry.id   AF-A0A379SGQ1-F1
#
_cell.length_a   1.000
_cell.length_b   1.000
_cell.length_c   1.000
_cell.angle_alpha   90.00
_cell.angle_beta   90.00
_cell.angle_gamma   90.00
#
_symmetry.space_group_name_H-M   'P 1'
#
loop_
_entity.id
_entity.type
_entity.pdbx_description
1 polymer ?
#
loop_
_entity_poly.entity_id
_entity_poly.type
_entity_poly.pdbx_seq_one_letter_code
_entity_poly.pdbx_strand_id
1 'polypeptide(L)'
;MSLHSPGQAFRAALTKENPLQIVGAINANHALLAQRAGYQAIYLSGGGVAAGSLGLPDLGISTLDDVLTDIRRITDVCPLPLLVDADIGFGSSAFNVARTVKAITKRALAHCILRIRSALSAVDTVQIKRSSRKRRWWTGFGRRWMRAPIRTL
;
A
#
# COMPACT_ATOMS: atom_id res chain seq x y z
N MET A 1 -13.88 23.57 5.21
CA MET A 1 -12.55 22.94 5.24
C MET A 1 -12.45 21.96 4.08
N SER A 2 -11.47 22.11 3.19
CA SER A 2 -11.25 21.18 2.06
C SER A 2 -10.83 19.82 2.60
N LEU A 3 -11.53 18.74 2.24
CA LEU A 3 -11.16 17.37 2.62
C LEU A 3 -9.87 17.01 1.88
N HIS A 4 -8.75 16.96 2.61
CA HIS A 4 -7.46 16.54 2.08
C HIS A 4 -7.55 15.08 1.63
N SER A 5 -7.41 14.79 0.33
CA SER A 5 -7.58 13.42 -0.18
C SER A 5 -6.24 12.64 -0.17
N PRO A 6 -6.24 11.35 0.19
CA PRO A 6 -5.02 10.55 0.29
C PRO A 6 -4.30 10.44 -1.04
N GLY A 7 -5.10 10.22 -2.09
CA GLY A 7 -4.60 10.16 -3.45
C GLY A 7 -3.90 11.45 -3.88
N GLN A 8 -4.32 12.61 -3.37
CA GLN A 8 -3.66 13.88 -3.65
C GLN A 8 -2.35 14.01 -2.87
N ALA A 9 -2.34 13.63 -1.59
CA ALA A 9 -1.12 13.65 -0.75
C ALA A 9 -0.01 12.80 -1.36
N PHE A 10 -0.33 11.56 -1.76
CA PHE A 10 0.64 10.66 -2.37
C PHE A 10 1.07 11.11 -3.77
N ARG A 11 0.14 11.65 -4.58
CA ARG A 11 0.50 12.26 -5.87
C ARG A 11 1.44 13.45 -5.69
N ALA A 12 1.23 14.26 -4.63
CA ALA A 12 2.14 15.34 -4.29
C ALA A 12 3.51 14.80 -3.82
N ALA A 13 3.55 13.69 -3.07
CA ALA A 13 4.81 13.04 -2.70
C ALA A 13 5.61 12.57 -3.94
N LEU A 14 4.93 11.97 -4.92
CA LEU A 14 5.54 11.57 -6.20
C LEU A 14 6.14 12.73 -6.99
N THR A 15 5.61 13.95 -6.86
CA THR A 15 6.17 15.13 -7.52
C THR A 15 7.34 15.75 -6.75
N LYS A 16 7.42 15.52 -5.44
CA LYS A 16 8.47 16.08 -4.57
C LYS A 16 9.73 15.21 -4.53
N GLU A 17 9.59 13.91 -4.74
CA GLU A 17 10.67 12.95 -4.61
C GLU A 17 10.66 11.97 -5.79
N ASN A 18 11.82 11.81 -6.46
CA ASN A 18 11.96 10.91 -7.60
C ASN A 18 13.32 10.19 -7.58
N PRO A 19 13.36 8.86 -7.31
CA PRO A 19 12.21 8.00 -7.05
C PRO A 19 11.64 8.23 -5.64
N LEU A 20 10.31 8.26 -5.50
CA LEU A 20 9.66 8.30 -4.19
C LEU A 20 9.97 7.02 -3.42
N GLN A 21 10.66 7.14 -2.29
CA GLN A 21 10.89 6.03 -1.38
C GLN A 21 9.63 5.76 -0.54
N ILE A 22 9.17 4.51 -0.55
CA ILE A 22 8.00 4.07 0.22
C ILE A 22 8.45 2.90 1.11
N VAL A 23 8.54 3.16 2.41
CA VAL A 23 9.07 2.17 3.37
C VAL A 23 7.95 1.40 4.07
N GLY A 24 8.21 0.12 4.34
CA GLY A 24 7.30 -0.73 5.10
C GLY A 24 7.22 -0.30 6.56
N ALA A 25 6.00 -0.09 7.07
CA ALA A 25 5.74 0.17 8.48
C ALA A 25 4.85 -0.94 9.05
N ILE A 26 5.43 -1.80 9.89
CA ILE A 26 4.74 -2.98 10.46
C ILE A 26 3.66 -2.59 11.48
N ASN A 27 3.82 -1.43 12.13
CA ASN A 27 2.87 -0.92 13.11
C ASN A 27 2.98 0.62 13.21
N ALA A 28 2.11 1.22 14.05
CA ALA A 28 2.03 2.66 14.26
C ALA A 28 3.36 3.29 14.73
N ASN A 29 4.13 2.60 15.58
CA ASN A 29 5.41 3.09 16.06
C ASN A 29 6.41 3.24 14.89
N HIS A 30 6.54 2.21 14.06
CA HIS A 30 7.42 2.26 12.88
C HIS A 30 6.97 3.32 11.86
N ALA A 31 5.66 3.56 11.74
CA ALA A 31 5.15 4.63 10.89
C ALA A 31 5.61 6.03 11.37
N LEU A 32 5.60 6.27 12.69
CA LEU A 32 6.10 7.52 13.26
C LEU A 32 7.63 7.64 13.15
N LEU A 33 8.37 6.52 13.27
CA LEU A 33 9.80 6.51 13.02
C LEU A 33 10.12 6.83 11.56
N ALA A 34 9.39 6.26 10.61
CA ALA A 34 9.53 6.58 9.19
C ALA A 34 9.25 8.06 8.91
N GLN A 35 8.21 8.63 9.53
CA GLN A 35 7.93 10.06 9.45
C GLN A 35 9.09 10.90 9.98
N ARG A 36 9.64 10.56 11.15
CA ARG A 36 10.78 11.26 11.75
C ARG A 36 12.06 11.12 10.92
N ALA A 37 12.23 10.00 10.23
CA ALA A 37 13.32 9.77 9.28
C ALA A 37 13.18 10.56 7.97
N GLY A 38 12.04 11.25 7.75
CA GLY A 38 11.82 12.14 6.61
C GLY A 38 11.15 11.51 5.41
N TYR A 39 10.67 10.26 5.51
CA TYR A 39 9.94 9.62 4.41
C TYR A 39 8.61 10.33 4.13
N GLN A 40 8.25 10.38 2.84
CA GLN A 40 7.04 11.06 2.37
C GLN A 40 5.85 10.12 2.17
N ALA A 41 6.07 8.80 2.25
CA ALA A 41 5.04 7.78 2.15
C ALA A 41 5.48 6.48 2.85
N ILE A 42 4.50 5.70 3.30
CA ILE A 42 4.71 4.42 4.00
C ILE A 42 3.87 3.31 3.36
N TYR A 43 4.24 2.06 3.63
CA TYR A 43 3.62 0.86 3.08
C TYR A 43 3.19 -0.10 4.19
N LEU A 44 1.96 -0.61 4.11
CA LEU A 44 1.50 -1.75 4.90
C LEU A 44 1.57 -3.01 4.01
N SER A 45 2.50 -3.90 4.33
CA SER A 45 2.71 -5.15 3.62
C SER A 45 1.73 -6.22 4.07
N GLY A 46 1.10 -6.94 3.13
CA GLY A 46 0.23 -8.10 3.42
C GLY A 46 1.00 -9.21 4.14
N GLY A 47 2.17 -9.59 3.60
CA GLY A 47 3.06 -10.53 4.28
C GLY A 47 3.61 -10.02 5.62
N GLY A 48 3.76 -8.69 5.78
CA GLY A 48 4.05 -8.08 7.08
C GLY A 48 2.92 -8.26 8.08
N VAL A 49 1.67 -8.04 7.69
CA VAL A 49 0.50 -8.30 8.55
C VAL A 49 0.43 -9.79 8.91
N ALA A 50 0.58 -10.69 7.93
CA ALA A 50 0.55 -12.12 8.18
C ALA A 50 1.67 -12.54 9.16
N ALA A 51 2.93 -12.24 8.85
CA ALA A 51 4.06 -12.73 9.64
C ALA A 51 4.27 -11.95 10.93
N GLY A 52 4.19 -10.62 10.88
CA GLY A 52 4.48 -9.75 12.01
C GLY A 52 3.30 -9.57 12.96
N SER A 53 2.10 -9.32 12.44
CA SER A 53 0.93 -9.07 13.29
C SER A 53 0.25 -10.36 13.75
N LEU A 54 0.22 -11.40 12.91
CA LEU A 54 -0.47 -12.66 13.21
C LEU A 54 0.46 -13.85 13.52
N GLY A 55 1.76 -13.76 13.20
CA GLY A 55 2.68 -14.89 13.34
C GLY A 55 2.40 -16.02 12.34
N LEU A 56 1.78 -15.72 11.19
CA LEU A 56 1.35 -16.66 10.18
C LEU A 56 2.15 -16.50 8.88
N PRO A 57 2.28 -17.56 8.05
CA PRO A 57 2.87 -17.42 6.73
C PRO A 57 1.95 -16.63 5.78
N ASP A 58 2.55 -15.90 4.82
CA ASP A 58 1.84 -15.14 3.78
C ASP A 58 1.23 -16.06 2.71
N LEU A 59 0.21 -16.83 3.11
CA LEU A 59 -0.51 -17.80 2.28
C LEU A 59 -1.99 -17.44 2.12
N GLY A 60 -2.33 -16.15 2.29
CA GLY A 60 -3.72 -15.67 2.20
C GLY A 60 -4.61 -16.10 3.38
N ILE A 61 -4.00 -16.38 4.54
CA ILE A 61 -4.70 -16.73 5.79
C ILE A 61 -5.23 -15.47 6.48
N SER A 62 -4.50 -14.35 6.38
CA SER A 62 -4.92 -13.05 6.92
C SER A 62 -6.22 -12.58 6.29
N THR A 63 -7.07 -12.00 7.12
CA THR A 63 -8.39 -11.50 6.72
C THR A 63 -8.35 -9.99 6.46
N LEU A 64 -9.41 -9.47 5.83
CA LEU A 64 -9.57 -8.02 5.65
C LEU A 64 -9.56 -7.27 7.00
N ASP A 65 -10.16 -7.84 8.04
CA ASP A 65 -10.27 -7.18 9.34
C ASP A 65 -8.92 -7.06 10.07
N ASP A 66 -8.00 -8.00 9.83
CA ASP A 66 -6.61 -7.93 10.32
C ASP A 66 -5.90 -6.71 9.70
N VAL A 67 -6.01 -6.57 8.38
CA VAL A 67 -5.42 -5.42 7.66
C VAL A 67 -6.09 -4.11 8.06
N LEU A 68 -7.42 -4.07 8.21
CA LEU A 68 -8.14 -2.87 8.67
C LEU A 68 -7.75 -2.44 10.08
N THR A 69 -7.42 -3.40 10.94
CA THR A 69 -6.95 -3.12 12.31
C THR A 69 -5.63 -2.38 12.29
N ASP A 70 -4.68 -2.84 11.49
CA ASP A 70 -3.36 -2.21 11.39
C ASP A 70 -3.39 -0.89 10.62
N ILE A 71 -4.22 -0.78 9.56
CA ILE A 71 -4.51 0.50 8.91
C ILE A 71 -4.94 1.53 9.95
N ARG A 72 -5.98 1.21 10.73
CA ARG A 72 -6.53 2.15 11.73
C ARG A 72 -5.45 2.58 12.72
N ARG A 73 -4.71 1.62 13.29
CA ARG A 73 -3.64 1.90 14.25
C ARG A 73 -2.60 2.87 13.68
N ILE A 74 -2.24 2.73 12.40
CA ILE A 74 -1.26 3.59 11.74
C ILE A 74 -1.86 4.96 11.40
N THR A 75 -3.01 4.99 10.71
CA THR A 75 -3.59 6.24 10.19
C THR A 75 -4.16 7.14 11.28
N ASP A 76 -4.50 6.60 12.45
CA ASP A 76 -4.98 7.40 13.59
C ASP A 76 -3.88 8.29 14.19
N VAL A 77 -2.60 7.97 13.97
CA VAL A 77 -1.47 8.69 14.58
C VAL A 77 -0.43 9.21 13.57
N CYS A 78 -0.31 8.59 12.41
CA CYS A 78 0.67 8.98 11.38
C CYS A 78 -0.05 9.64 10.18
N PRO A 79 0.26 10.91 9.86
CA PRO A 79 -0.39 11.63 8.77
C PRO A 79 0.15 11.28 7.37
N LEU A 80 1.21 10.47 7.28
CA LEU A 80 1.79 10.09 6.00
C LEU A 80 0.82 9.25 5.16
N PRO A 81 0.84 9.40 3.82
CA PRO A 81 0.06 8.53 2.96
C PRO A 81 0.55 7.07 3.06
N LEU A 82 -0.39 6.17 3.30
CA LEU A 82 -0.18 4.74 3.49
C LEU A 82 -0.61 3.96 2.25
N LEU A 83 0.34 3.34 1.55
CA LEU A 83 0.05 2.36 0.51
C LEU A 83 -0.25 1.01 1.19
N VAL A 84 -1.38 0.39 0.86
CA VAL A 84 -1.83 -0.87 1.48
C VAL A 84 -1.82 -1.99 0.46
N ASP A 85 -1.21 -3.12 0.81
CA ASP A 85 -1.38 -4.38 0.11
C ASP A 85 -2.73 -5.02 0.49
N ALA A 86 -3.65 -5.13 -0.46
CA ALA A 86 -4.97 -5.70 -0.24
C ALA A 86 -5.11 -7.11 -0.86
N ASP A 87 -3.99 -7.80 -1.09
CA ASP A 87 -3.94 -9.12 -1.73
C ASP A 87 -4.80 -9.17 -2.99
N ILE A 88 -5.63 -10.21 -3.15
CA ILE A 88 -6.59 -10.34 -4.25
C ILE A 88 -7.91 -9.60 -4.02
N GLY A 89 -8.00 -8.78 -2.98
CA GLY A 89 -9.22 -8.11 -2.56
C GLY A 89 -10.07 -8.90 -1.54
N PHE A 90 -9.46 -9.84 -0.82
CA PHE A 90 -10.08 -10.66 0.24
C PHE A 90 -11.38 -11.37 -0.18
N GLY A 91 -11.38 -11.94 -1.39
CA GLY A 91 -12.43 -12.82 -1.90
C GLY A 91 -12.32 -13.04 -3.41
N SER A 92 -13.14 -13.95 -3.94
CA SER A 92 -13.07 -14.39 -5.34
C SER A 92 -13.94 -13.58 -6.31
N SER A 93 -14.88 -12.77 -5.80
CA SER A 93 -15.82 -12.00 -6.64
C SER A 93 -15.47 -10.52 -6.70
N ALA A 94 -15.92 -9.84 -7.77
CA ALA A 94 -15.82 -8.38 -7.88
C ALA A 94 -16.53 -7.64 -6.73
N PHE A 95 -17.55 -8.23 -6.12
CA PHE A 95 -18.22 -7.68 -4.94
C PHE A 95 -17.32 -7.69 -3.71
N ASN A 96 -16.49 -8.72 -3.52
CA ASN A 96 -15.50 -8.75 -2.45
C ASN A 96 -14.47 -7.63 -2.63
N VAL A 97 -13.96 -7.47 -3.85
CA VAL A 97 -13.02 -6.38 -4.18
C VAL A 97 -13.64 -5.02 -3.90
N ALA A 98 -14.88 -4.78 -4.34
CA ALA A 98 -15.59 -3.54 -4.09
C ALA A 98 -15.80 -3.26 -2.59
N ARG A 99 -16.15 -4.30 -1.81
CA ARG A 99 -16.26 -4.20 -0.35
C ARG A 99 -14.92 -3.84 0.29
N THR A 100 -13.84 -4.49 -0.12
CA THR A 100 -12.47 -4.23 0.37
C THR A 100 -12.04 -2.80 0.10
N VAL A 101 -12.19 -2.32 -1.13
CA VAL A 101 -11.88 -0.92 -1.51
C VAL A 101 -12.67 0.06 -0.63
N LYS A 102 -13.97 -0.16 -0.47
CA LYS A 102 -14.83 0.71 0.33
C LYS A 102 -14.47 0.67 1.82
N ALA A 103 -14.17 -0.51 2.36
CA ALA A 103 -13.83 -0.70 3.77
C ALA A 103 -12.52 0.02 4.12
N ILE A 104 -11.47 -0.19 3.33
CA ILE A 104 -10.17 0.45 3.55
C ILE A 104 -10.28 1.97 3.38
N THR A 105 -10.95 2.44 2.31
CA THR A 105 -11.15 3.88 2.09
C THR A 105 -11.90 4.55 3.24
N LYS A 106 -12.89 3.85 3.83
CA LYS A 106 -13.64 4.35 4.99
C LYS A 106 -12.80 4.38 6.27
N ARG A 107 -11.98 3.35 6.50
CA ARG A 107 -11.20 3.20 7.76
C ARG A 107 -9.96 4.09 7.80
N ALA A 108 -9.36 4.32 6.66
CA ALA A 108 -8.09 5.03 6.53
C ALA A 108 -8.17 6.56 6.64
N LEU A 109 -9.36 7.11 6.93
CA LEU A 109 -9.60 8.55 7.14
C LEU A 109 -8.76 9.47 6.23
N ALA A 110 -8.82 9.23 4.93
CA ALA A 110 -8.15 10.05 3.92
C ALA A 110 -6.61 9.92 3.83
N HIS A 111 -6.00 8.82 4.31
CA HIS A 111 -4.55 8.57 4.20
C HIS A 111 -4.14 7.31 3.40
N CYS A 112 -5.06 6.44 2.95
CA CYS A 112 -4.67 5.21 2.23
C CYS A 112 -4.81 5.22 0.71
N ILE A 113 -3.91 4.49 0.05
CA ILE A 113 -4.00 4.06 -1.36
C ILE A 113 -3.94 2.54 -1.40
N LEU A 114 -4.78 1.92 -2.23
CA LEU A 114 -4.79 0.48 -2.39
C LEU A 114 -3.89 0.00 -3.52
N ARG A 115 -3.24 -1.13 -3.26
CA ARG A 115 -2.72 -2.06 -4.24
C ARG A 115 -3.49 -3.38 -4.14
N ILE A 116 -4.05 -3.85 -5.24
CA ILE A 116 -4.71 -5.15 -5.34
C ILE A 116 -3.95 -5.98 -6.38
N ARG A 117 -3.58 -7.21 -6.01
CA ARG A 117 -3.04 -8.24 -6.90
C ARG A 117 -4.21 -8.89 -7.65
N SER A 118 -4.28 -8.82 -8.97
CA SER A 118 -5.26 -9.61 -9.72
C SER A 118 -4.71 -11.02 -9.96
N ALA A 119 -5.47 -12.06 -9.61
CA ALA A 119 -5.18 -13.45 -10.02
C ALA A 119 -5.54 -13.69 -11.51
N LEU A 120 -6.43 -12.86 -12.06
CA LEU A 120 -6.66 -12.73 -13.50
C LEU A 120 -5.59 -11.80 -14.06
N SER A 121 -4.76 -12.29 -14.98
CA SER A 121 -3.77 -11.50 -15.70
C SER A 121 -4.33 -10.13 -16.13
N ALA A 122 -3.68 -9.06 -15.69
CA ALA A 122 -3.86 -7.68 -16.17
C ALA A 122 -5.28 -7.07 -16.00
N VAL A 123 -5.62 -6.61 -14.79
CA VAL A 123 -6.62 -5.53 -14.63
C VAL A 123 -6.10 -4.49 -13.65
N ASP A 124 -5.58 -3.42 -14.27
CA ASP A 124 -5.51 -2.02 -13.84
C ASP A 124 -5.81 -1.70 -12.38
N THR A 125 -4.80 -1.13 -11.72
CA THR A 125 -4.89 -0.06 -10.72
C THR A 125 -6.29 0.56 -10.70
N VAL A 126 -7.01 0.47 -9.58
CA VAL A 126 -8.23 1.25 -9.35
C VAL A 126 -7.83 2.73 -9.31
N GLN A 127 -7.75 3.32 -10.49
CA GLN A 127 -7.70 4.75 -10.73
C GLN A 127 -9.06 5.29 -10.30
N ILE A 128 -9.05 6.20 -9.32
CA ILE A 128 -10.17 7.13 -9.10
C ILE A 128 -10.38 7.88 -10.42
N LYS A 129 -11.42 7.48 -11.15
CA LYS A 129 -11.78 7.99 -12.47
C LYS A 129 -12.27 9.43 -12.35
N ARG A 130 -11.43 10.40 -12.73
CA ARG A 130 -11.84 11.59 -13.51
C ARG A 130 -10.69 12.02 -14.43
N SER A 131 -11.03 12.22 -15.70
CA SER A 131 -10.24 12.86 -16.76
C SER A 131 -9.25 11.99 -17.56
N SER A 132 -9.79 11.37 -18.62
CA SER A 132 -9.29 11.37 -20.00
C SER A 132 -7.79 11.68 -20.28
N ARG A 133 -6.92 10.66 -20.28
CA ARG A 133 -5.85 10.45 -21.29
C ARG A 133 -5.04 9.19 -20.97
N LYS A 134 -5.16 8.18 -21.83
CA LYS A 134 -4.33 6.96 -21.82
C LYS A 134 -2.86 7.34 -22.08
N ARG A 135 -1.95 7.06 -21.14
CA ARG A 135 -0.53 6.82 -21.43
C ARG A 135 -0.09 5.53 -20.78
N ARG A 136 0.26 4.58 -21.64
CA ARG A 136 0.81 3.25 -21.35
C ARG A 136 2.21 3.42 -20.78
N TRP A 137 2.44 2.97 -19.55
CA TRP A 137 3.77 2.83 -18.96
C TRP A 137 3.82 1.56 -18.12
N TRP A 138 4.99 0.89 -18.15
CA TRP A 138 5.42 -0.25 -17.32
C TRP A 138 5.12 -1.68 -17.82
N THR A 139 5.97 -2.15 -18.73
CA THR A 139 6.42 -3.55 -18.79
C THR A 139 7.95 -3.54 -18.72
N GLY A 140 8.54 -3.97 -17.60
CA GLY A 140 10.01 -4.12 -17.52
C GLY A 140 10.62 -3.88 -16.13
N PHE A 141 10.16 -4.59 -15.10
CA PHE A 141 10.90 -4.67 -13.84
C PHE A 141 10.83 -6.10 -13.30
N GLY A 142 11.65 -6.96 -13.91
CA GLY A 142 11.83 -8.33 -13.47
C GLY A 142 13.09 -8.87 -14.13
N ARG A 143 14.07 -9.29 -13.31
CA ARG A 143 15.42 -9.80 -13.66
C ARG A 143 16.53 -8.74 -13.80
N ARG A 144 16.87 -8.01 -12.72
CA ARG A 144 18.24 -7.45 -12.59
C ARG A 144 18.75 -7.20 -11.16
N TRP A 145 18.19 -7.88 -10.16
CA TRP A 145 18.65 -7.76 -8.77
C TRP A 145 18.81 -9.15 -8.13
N MET A 146 19.64 -9.99 -8.74
CA MET A 146 20.27 -11.15 -8.08
C MET A 146 21.65 -11.31 -8.71
N ARG A 147 22.65 -10.68 -8.08
CA ARG A 147 24.10 -10.94 -8.14
C ARG A 147 24.84 -9.65 -7.76
N ALA A 148 25.06 -9.45 -6.47
CA ALA A 148 26.19 -8.69 -5.98
C ALA A 148 27.03 -9.66 -5.13
N PRO A 149 28.33 -9.86 -5.42
CA PRO A 149 29.17 -10.74 -4.63
C PRO A 149 29.54 -10.08 -3.30
N ILE A 150 29.51 -10.89 -2.25
CA ILE A 150 30.09 -10.59 -0.94
C ILE A 150 31.61 -10.47 -1.12
N ARG A 151 32.18 -9.30 -0.80
CA ARG A 151 33.62 -9.15 -0.54
C ARG A 151 33.81 -8.93 0.95
N THR A 152 34.29 -9.95 1.63
CA THR A 152 35.00 -9.87 2.91
C THR A 152 36.49 -9.77 2.62
N LEU A 153 37.12 -8.70 3.14
CA LEU A 153 38.57 -8.39 3.20
C LEU A 153 39.34 -8.37 1.88
#